data_AF-W2TCC9-F1
#
_entry.id   AF-W2TCC9-F1
#
_cell.length_a   1.000
_cell.length_b   1.000
_cell.length_c   1.000
_cell.angle_alpha   90.00
_cell.angle_beta   90.00
_cell.angle_gamma   90.00
#
_symmetry.space_group_name_H-M   'P 1'
#
loop_
_entity.id
_entity.type
_entity.pdbx_description
1 polymer ?
#
loop_
_entity_poly.entity_id
_entity_poly.type
_entity_poly.pdbx_seq_one_letter_code
_entity_poly.pdbx_strand_id
1 'polypeptide(L)'
;KTLIKRLWSDHEEVVLQCSVNDLRHALWEPSFTACTEGVRFCAYALEKIGIRQVFLLMKKMIVSGATNSTCNHLGQVIYSAWRMAVRDENEDLKKQIEIEMITGTVHDAVLLPINLSTKFMHVLSAFSGENADKAKIDGMLVRCFESVLWIGLESCNDQVRYSASTVLLGFYPLMDDDDFKRDECLHKQHAMMMSMLKDECVPIRMMAAKKVLKILSMLWNFVPRDFIKQYMTFIVDVLSRDTVVGVRLAVYEGMRYIITVPACLNAAEHALKCIAINGINDKNERVRVSAFEMLKMLKGHRYIRNSSNSFFKFFDVVPMEEVLARLQVEVSESVRREIVPLIFK
;
A
#
# COMPACT_ATOMS: atom_id res chain seq x y z
N LYS A 1 -3.16 31.82 6.58
CA LYS A 1 -4.19 30.99 7.27
C LYS A 1 -5.45 31.78 7.60
N THR A 2 -5.39 32.86 8.40
CA THR A 2 -6.58 33.68 8.75
C THR A 2 -7.32 34.23 7.52
N LEU A 3 -6.59 34.71 6.52
CA LEU A 3 -7.18 35.19 5.25
C LEU A 3 -7.89 34.06 4.48
N ILE A 4 -7.25 32.90 4.33
CA ILE A 4 -7.84 31.73 3.64
C ILE A 4 -9.11 31.26 4.33
N LYS A 5 -9.13 31.28 5.67
CA LYS A 5 -10.34 30.95 6.44
C LYS A 5 -11.48 31.93 6.14
N ARG A 6 -11.19 33.22 5.99
CA ARG A 6 -12.18 34.23 5.59
C ARG A 6 -12.66 34.01 4.14
N LEU A 7 -11.74 33.75 3.21
CA LEU A 7 -12.10 33.40 1.83
C LEU A 7 -13.00 32.16 1.76
N TRP A 8 -12.79 31.18 2.65
CA TRP A 8 -13.67 30.03 2.76
C TRP A 8 -15.05 30.39 3.37
N SER A 9 -15.12 31.29 4.35
CA SER A 9 -16.41 31.73 4.88
C SER A 9 -17.30 32.37 3.80
N ASP A 10 -16.69 33.16 2.91
CA ASP A 10 -17.39 33.90 1.84
C ASP A 10 -17.22 33.23 0.45
N HIS A 11 -16.98 31.91 0.43
CA HIS A 11 -16.50 31.19 -0.76
C HIS A 11 -17.42 31.30 -1.98
N GLU A 12 -18.73 31.31 -1.81
CA GLU A 12 -19.68 31.43 -2.93
C GLU A 12 -19.49 32.76 -3.68
N GLU A 13 -19.49 33.87 -2.96
CA GLU A 13 -19.30 35.21 -3.51
C GLU A 13 -17.89 35.38 -4.08
N VAL A 14 -16.88 34.94 -3.33
CA VAL A 14 -15.47 35.03 -3.74
C VAL A 14 -15.25 34.25 -5.04
N VAL A 15 -15.70 33.00 -5.12
CA VAL A 15 -15.54 32.20 -6.34
C VAL A 15 -16.34 32.81 -7.47
N LEU A 16 -17.54 33.35 -7.25
CA LEU A 16 -18.32 34.02 -8.29
C LEU A 16 -17.61 35.26 -8.86
N GLN A 17 -16.96 36.06 -8.02
CA GLN A 17 -16.30 37.31 -8.43
C GLN A 17 -14.88 37.12 -8.99
N CYS A 18 -14.11 36.14 -8.51
CA CYS A 18 -12.75 35.90 -8.97
C CYS A 18 -12.69 35.47 -10.45
N SER A 19 -11.62 35.86 -11.15
CA SER A 19 -11.40 35.32 -12.49
C SER A 19 -10.98 33.84 -12.42
N VAL A 20 -11.18 33.10 -13.51
CA VAL A 20 -10.71 31.71 -13.59
C VAL A 20 -9.19 31.61 -13.38
N ASN A 21 -8.42 32.63 -13.80
CA ASN A 21 -6.98 32.64 -13.59
C ASN A 21 -6.61 32.81 -12.11
N ASP A 22 -7.31 33.66 -11.37
CA ASP A 22 -7.07 33.84 -9.92
C ASP A 22 -7.33 32.53 -9.17
N LEU A 23 -8.38 31.80 -9.54
CA LEU A 23 -8.72 30.51 -8.93
C LEU A 23 -7.69 29.42 -9.28
N ARG A 24 -7.15 29.42 -10.51
CA ARG A 24 -6.02 28.55 -10.87
C ARG A 24 -4.76 28.88 -10.08
N HIS A 25 -4.48 30.16 -9.85
CA HIS A 25 -3.35 30.59 -9.02
C HIS A 25 -3.52 30.15 -7.57
N ALA A 26 -4.73 30.24 -7.02
CA ALA A 26 -5.02 29.72 -5.68
C ALA A 26 -4.70 28.23 -5.56
N LEU A 27 -5.05 27.41 -6.56
CA LEU A 27 -4.69 25.99 -6.56
C LEU A 27 -3.17 25.75 -6.65
N TRP A 28 -2.46 26.57 -7.43
CA TRP A 28 -1.01 26.44 -7.59
C TRP A 28 -0.24 26.83 -6.32
N GLU A 29 -0.81 27.72 -5.51
CA GLU A 29 -0.17 28.29 -4.33
C GLU A 29 -0.15 27.29 -3.16
N PRO A 30 1.04 26.89 -2.65
CA PRO A 30 1.14 25.92 -1.55
C PRO A 30 0.40 26.34 -0.28
N SER A 31 0.26 27.65 -0.03
CA SER A 31 -0.44 28.14 1.16
C SER A 31 -1.93 27.79 1.20
N PHE A 32 -2.57 27.63 0.04
CA PHE A 32 -3.96 27.15 -0.07
C PHE A 32 -4.03 25.63 0.12
N THR A 33 -3.27 24.88 -0.66
CA THR A 33 -3.36 23.41 -0.67
C THR A 33 -2.84 22.77 0.62
N ALA A 34 -1.96 23.45 1.38
CA ALA A 34 -1.43 22.93 2.64
C ALA A 34 -2.33 23.16 3.88
N CYS A 35 -3.54 23.71 3.74
CA CYS A 35 -4.47 23.88 4.85
C CYS A 35 -5.90 23.46 4.50
N THR A 36 -6.65 23.01 5.50
CA THR A 36 -7.98 22.41 5.32
C THR A 36 -8.96 23.37 4.63
N GLU A 37 -9.02 24.64 5.06
CA GLU A 37 -9.89 25.64 4.47
C GLU A 37 -9.51 25.96 3.02
N GLY A 38 -8.21 25.99 2.70
CA GLY A 38 -7.74 26.23 1.34
C GLY A 38 -8.02 25.04 0.42
N VAL A 39 -7.88 23.81 0.90
CA VAL A 39 -8.29 22.60 0.16
C VAL A 39 -9.77 22.65 -0.19
N ARG A 40 -10.64 22.99 0.78
CA ARG A 40 -12.08 23.13 0.55
C ARG A 40 -12.41 24.24 -0.44
N PHE A 41 -11.74 25.39 -0.32
CA PHE A 41 -11.89 26.50 -1.26
C PHE A 41 -11.50 26.08 -2.69
N CYS A 42 -10.34 25.45 -2.87
CA CYS A 42 -9.90 24.94 -4.16
C CYS A 42 -10.85 23.87 -4.73
N ALA A 43 -11.40 23.01 -3.87
CA ALA A 43 -12.38 21.99 -4.25
C ALA A 43 -13.69 22.61 -4.76
N TYR A 44 -14.21 23.65 -4.08
CA TYR A 44 -15.39 24.39 -4.53
C TYR A 44 -15.15 25.10 -5.87
N ALA A 45 -13.96 25.69 -6.05
CA ALA A 45 -13.61 26.43 -7.25
C ALA A 45 -13.47 25.57 -8.51
N LEU A 46 -13.40 24.23 -8.39
CA LEU A 46 -13.17 23.33 -9.53
C LEU A 46 -14.23 23.49 -10.63
N GLU A 47 -15.49 23.62 -10.25
CA GLU A 47 -16.60 23.72 -11.20
C GLU A 47 -16.47 24.96 -12.08
N LYS A 48 -16.15 26.12 -11.48
CA LYS A 48 -15.93 27.36 -12.23
C LYS A 48 -14.67 27.32 -13.10
N ILE A 49 -13.60 26.64 -12.67
CA ILE A 49 -12.37 26.53 -13.47
C ILE A 49 -12.54 25.54 -14.63
N GLY A 50 -13.35 24.49 -14.42
CA GLY A 50 -13.50 23.32 -15.28
C GLY A 50 -12.68 22.13 -14.79
N ILE A 51 -13.35 21.01 -14.54
CA ILE A 51 -12.76 19.78 -13.94
C ILE A 51 -11.52 19.31 -14.72
N ARG A 52 -11.65 19.19 -16.04
CA ARG A 52 -10.56 18.76 -16.92
C ARG A 52 -9.38 19.73 -16.89
N GLN A 53 -9.65 21.03 -16.92
CA GLN A 53 -8.61 22.08 -16.90
C GLN A 53 -7.84 22.06 -15.58
N VAL A 54 -8.53 21.86 -14.46
CA VAL A 54 -7.87 21.71 -13.16
C VAL A 54 -7.02 20.45 -13.14
N PHE A 55 -7.53 19.33 -13.61
CA PHE A 55 -6.75 18.10 -13.59
C PHE A 55 -5.48 18.20 -14.45
N LEU A 56 -5.57 18.82 -15.64
CA LEU A 56 -4.39 19.13 -16.45
C LEU A 56 -3.39 20.05 -15.74
N LEU A 57 -3.89 21.03 -14.97
CA LEU A 57 -3.04 21.91 -14.16
C LEU A 57 -2.33 21.12 -13.05
N MET A 58 -3.04 20.23 -12.35
CA MET A 58 -2.46 19.34 -11.35
C MET A 58 -1.39 18.41 -11.95
N LYS A 59 -1.66 17.80 -13.11
CA LYS A 59 -0.68 17.00 -13.84
C LYS A 59 0.58 17.82 -14.16
N LYS A 60 0.40 19.06 -14.63
CA LYS A 60 1.52 19.98 -14.91
C LYS A 60 2.34 20.25 -13.65
N MET A 61 1.71 20.53 -12.51
CA MET A 61 2.40 20.72 -11.23
C MET A 61 3.24 19.49 -10.85
N ILE A 62 2.67 18.29 -11.00
CA ILE A 62 3.35 17.02 -10.68
C ILE A 62 4.58 16.82 -11.58
N VAL A 63 4.41 16.98 -12.89
CA VAL A 63 5.50 16.82 -13.87
C VAL A 63 6.58 17.90 -13.69
N SER A 64 6.21 19.11 -13.24
CA SER A 64 7.15 20.18 -12.90
C SER A 64 7.88 19.99 -11.55
N GLY A 65 7.78 18.83 -10.91
CA GLY A 65 8.57 18.48 -9.73
C GLY A 65 7.86 18.68 -8.39
N ALA A 66 6.54 18.56 -8.34
CA ALA A 66 5.80 18.63 -7.07
C ALA A 66 6.33 17.63 -6.02
N THR A 67 6.35 18.07 -4.76
CA THR A 67 6.72 17.21 -3.63
C THR A 67 5.64 16.15 -3.37
N ASN A 68 5.98 15.08 -2.63
CA ASN A 68 4.99 14.07 -2.24
C ASN A 68 3.89 14.68 -1.37
N SER A 69 4.25 15.64 -0.50
CA SER A 69 3.29 16.40 0.31
C SER A 69 2.32 17.19 -0.57
N THR A 70 2.82 17.90 -1.58
CA THR A 70 1.98 18.59 -2.57
C THR A 70 1.04 17.62 -3.28
N CYS A 71 1.52 16.45 -3.70
CA CYS A 71 0.68 15.44 -4.37
C CYS A 71 -0.44 14.94 -3.45
N ASN A 72 -0.14 14.69 -2.17
CA ASN A 72 -1.16 14.33 -1.18
C ASN A 72 -2.22 15.43 -1.04
N HIS A 73 -1.81 16.71 -0.97
CA HIS A 73 -2.74 17.84 -0.89
C HIS A 73 -3.61 17.96 -2.14
N LEU A 74 -3.06 17.76 -3.34
CA LEU A 74 -3.85 17.72 -4.58
C LEU A 74 -4.89 16.60 -4.53
N GLY A 75 -4.52 15.43 -4.02
CA GLY A 75 -5.47 14.34 -3.75
C GLY A 75 -6.60 14.76 -2.82
N GLN A 76 -6.30 15.50 -1.76
CA GLN A 76 -7.31 16.02 -0.83
C GLN A 76 -8.27 17.03 -1.49
N VAL A 77 -7.80 17.81 -2.47
CA VAL A 77 -8.67 18.70 -3.27
C VAL A 77 -9.65 17.87 -4.10
N ILE A 78 -9.18 16.83 -4.81
CA ILE A 78 -10.04 15.94 -5.60
C ILE A 78 -11.06 15.23 -4.70
N TYR A 79 -10.59 14.65 -3.59
CA TYR A 79 -11.45 13.97 -2.62
C TYR A 79 -12.52 14.92 -2.05
N SER A 80 -12.12 16.13 -1.64
CA SER A 80 -13.05 17.13 -1.10
C SER A 80 -14.09 17.55 -2.13
N ALA A 81 -13.71 17.73 -3.40
CA ALA A 81 -14.64 18.08 -4.46
C ALA A 81 -15.65 16.97 -4.73
N TRP A 82 -15.18 15.72 -4.81
CA TRP A 82 -16.07 14.55 -4.95
C TRP A 82 -17.06 14.46 -3.77
N ARG A 83 -16.58 14.65 -2.54
CA ARG A 83 -17.41 14.68 -1.33
C ARG A 83 -18.48 15.76 -1.34
N MET A 84 -18.15 16.94 -1.88
CA MET A 84 -19.09 18.05 -2.04
C MET A 84 -20.15 17.70 -3.07
N ALA A 85 -19.76 17.20 -4.24
CA ALA A 85 -20.71 16.76 -5.27
C ALA A 85 -21.66 15.67 -4.77
N VAL A 86 -21.17 14.69 -3.99
CA VAL A 86 -22.00 13.64 -3.36
C VAL A 86 -22.98 14.23 -2.34
N ARG A 87 -22.55 15.18 -1.51
CA ARG A 87 -23.39 15.80 -0.48
C ARG A 87 -24.47 16.69 -1.10
N ASP A 88 -24.13 17.39 -2.17
CA ASP A 88 -25.00 18.35 -2.84
C ASP A 88 -25.87 17.67 -3.93
N GLU A 89 -25.84 16.33 -3.98
CA GLU A 89 -26.59 15.48 -4.94
C GLU A 89 -26.37 15.86 -6.42
N ASN A 90 -25.19 16.40 -6.74
CA ASN A 90 -24.81 16.82 -8.08
C ASN A 90 -24.15 15.66 -8.83
N GLU A 91 -24.97 14.80 -9.43
CA GLU A 91 -24.52 13.60 -10.16
C GLU A 91 -23.65 13.92 -11.39
N ASP A 92 -23.92 15.03 -12.10
CA ASP A 92 -23.13 15.43 -13.26
C ASP A 92 -21.70 15.82 -12.86
N LEU A 93 -21.55 16.64 -11.82
CA LEU A 93 -20.24 17.05 -11.30
C LEU A 93 -19.48 15.85 -10.73
N LYS A 94 -20.16 15.01 -9.95
CA LYS A 94 -19.60 13.78 -9.40
C LYS A 94 -19.05 12.88 -10.50
N LYS A 95 -19.83 12.62 -11.55
CA LYS A 95 -19.43 11.79 -12.69
C LYS A 95 -18.24 12.39 -13.45
N GLN A 96 -18.21 13.71 -13.63
CA GLN A 96 -17.05 14.38 -14.23
C GLN A 96 -15.79 14.21 -13.39
N ILE A 97 -15.87 14.33 -12.06
CA ILE A 97 -14.72 14.13 -11.16
C ILE A 97 -14.24 12.68 -11.21
N GLU A 98 -15.16 11.71 -11.16
CA GLU A 98 -14.85 10.27 -11.24
C GLU A 98 -14.14 9.89 -12.55
N ILE A 99 -14.65 10.37 -13.69
CA ILE A 99 -14.09 10.06 -15.01
C ILE A 99 -12.79 10.82 -15.28
N GLU A 100 -12.77 12.14 -15.10
CA GLU A 100 -11.61 12.95 -15.50
C GLU A 100 -10.49 12.88 -14.47
N MET A 101 -10.81 13.04 -13.18
CA MET A 101 -9.79 13.20 -12.14
C MET A 101 -9.40 11.86 -11.52
N ILE A 102 -10.36 11.06 -11.05
CA ILE A 102 -10.05 9.84 -10.30
C ILE A 102 -9.53 8.76 -11.25
N THR A 103 -10.29 8.42 -12.29
CA THR A 103 -9.86 7.45 -13.32
C THR A 103 -8.59 7.94 -14.01
N GLY A 104 -8.50 9.24 -14.32
CA GLY A 104 -7.29 9.84 -14.90
C GLY A 104 -6.06 9.77 -13.98
N THR A 105 -6.23 9.85 -12.65
CA THR A 105 -5.14 9.69 -11.68
C THR A 105 -4.67 8.24 -11.64
N VAL A 106 -5.58 7.26 -11.69
CA VAL A 106 -5.23 5.84 -11.75
C VAL A 106 -4.52 5.51 -13.05
N HIS A 107 -5.00 6.03 -14.17
CA HIS A 107 -4.35 5.91 -15.48
C HIS A 107 -2.90 6.38 -15.42
N ASP A 108 -2.65 7.56 -14.86
CA ASP A 108 -1.29 8.09 -14.72
C ASP A 108 -0.45 7.32 -13.70
N ALA A 109 -1.06 6.83 -12.61
CA ALA A 109 -0.39 5.98 -11.63
C ALA A 109 0.06 4.64 -12.23
N VAL A 110 -0.66 4.11 -13.21
CA VAL A 110 -0.36 2.83 -13.85
C VAL A 110 0.59 2.97 -15.04
N LEU A 111 0.42 3.99 -15.88
CA LEU A 111 1.07 4.05 -17.20
C LEU A 111 2.29 4.97 -17.28
N LEU A 112 2.49 5.88 -16.32
CA LEU A 112 3.66 6.77 -16.34
C LEU A 112 4.93 6.10 -15.78
N PRO A 113 6.12 6.65 -16.11
CA PRO A 113 7.40 6.32 -15.47
C PRO A 113 7.30 6.20 -13.94
N ILE A 114 8.01 5.24 -13.32
CA ILE A 114 7.91 4.93 -11.87
C ILE A 114 8.05 6.18 -10.99
N ASN A 115 8.96 7.10 -11.34
CA ASN A 115 9.16 8.35 -10.60
C ASN A 115 7.94 9.28 -10.60
N LEU A 116 7.09 9.22 -11.63
CA LEU A 116 5.81 9.94 -11.71
C LEU A 116 4.65 9.10 -11.20
N SER A 117 4.62 7.79 -11.51
CA SER A 117 3.63 6.84 -10.99
C SER A 117 3.52 6.93 -9.46
N THR A 118 4.65 7.00 -8.75
CA THR A 118 4.68 7.19 -7.30
C THR A 118 4.06 8.51 -6.82
N LYS A 119 4.12 9.58 -7.63
CA LYS A 119 3.46 10.86 -7.34
C LYS A 119 1.94 10.75 -7.46
N PHE A 120 1.45 10.05 -8.47
CA PHE A 120 0.01 9.80 -8.60
C PHE A 120 -0.50 8.83 -7.54
N MET A 121 0.31 7.88 -7.06
CA MET A 121 -0.01 7.11 -5.85
C MET A 121 -0.19 8.01 -4.61
N HIS A 122 0.60 9.07 -4.47
CA HIS A 122 0.40 10.07 -3.41
C HIS A 122 -0.91 10.84 -3.57
N VAL A 123 -1.30 11.20 -4.80
CA VAL A 123 -2.63 11.79 -5.07
C VAL A 123 -3.74 10.82 -4.67
N LEU A 124 -3.66 9.55 -5.07
CA LEU A 124 -4.66 8.54 -4.74
C LEU A 124 -4.76 8.27 -3.23
N SER A 125 -3.69 8.50 -2.45
CA SER A 125 -3.69 8.21 -1.00
C SER A 125 -4.78 8.94 -0.21
N ALA A 126 -5.34 10.03 -0.76
CA ALA A 126 -6.47 10.73 -0.19
C ALA A 126 -7.73 9.86 -0.06
N PHE A 127 -7.87 8.82 -0.88
CA PHE A 127 -9.02 7.91 -0.87
C PHE A 127 -8.84 6.67 0.02
N SER A 128 -7.66 6.50 0.63
CA SER A 128 -7.33 5.31 1.44
C SER A 128 -7.70 5.45 2.93
N GLY A 129 -8.20 6.61 3.38
CA GLY A 129 -8.48 6.86 4.80
C GLY A 129 -9.76 6.19 5.31
N GLU A 130 -9.73 5.73 6.57
CA GLU A 130 -10.94 5.28 7.28
C GLU A 130 -11.86 6.48 7.57
N ASN A 131 -13.08 6.45 7.03
CA ASN A 131 -14.09 7.46 7.28
C ASN A 131 -15.50 6.88 7.12
N ALA A 132 -16.52 7.62 7.55
CA ALA A 132 -17.92 7.18 7.53
C ALA A 132 -18.45 6.81 6.13
N ASP A 133 -17.81 7.30 5.06
CA ASP A 133 -18.24 7.09 3.67
C ASP A 133 -17.38 6.06 2.95
N LYS A 134 -16.63 5.22 3.70
CA LYS A 134 -15.72 4.21 3.16
C LYS A 134 -16.39 3.32 2.12
N ALA A 135 -17.59 2.81 2.37
CA ALA A 135 -18.32 1.97 1.42
C ALA A 135 -18.63 2.70 0.10
N LYS A 136 -19.04 3.98 0.15
CA LYS A 136 -19.31 4.78 -1.05
C LYS A 136 -18.03 5.05 -1.84
N ILE A 137 -16.93 5.32 -1.13
CA ILE A 137 -15.62 5.53 -1.72
C ILE A 137 -15.16 4.24 -2.40
N ASP A 138 -15.29 3.09 -1.75
CA ASP A 138 -14.83 1.81 -2.29
C ASP A 138 -15.60 1.42 -3.56
N GLY A 139 -16.93 1.55 -3.58
CA GLY A 139 -17.72 1.31 -4.78
C GLY A 139 -17.36 2.26 -5.93
N MET A 140 -17.10 3.53 -5.63
CA MET A 140 -16.58 4.48 -6.62
C MET A 140 -15.19 4.09 -7.13
N LEU A 141 -14.27 3.70 -6.25
CA LEU A 141 -12.92 3.31 -6.64
C LEU A 141 -12.95 2.05 -7.51
N VAL A 142 -13.80 1.06 -7.21
CA VAL A 142 -13.97 -0.13 -8.06
C VAL A 142 -14.31 0.29 -9.49
N ARG A 143 -15.32 1.14 -9.67
CA ARG A 143 -15.72 1.63 -11.00
C ARG A 143 -14.63 2.43 -11.70
N CYS A 144 -13.98 3.36 -11.00
CA CYS A 144 -12.91 4.18 -11.59
C CYS A 144 -11.64 3.37 -11.90
N PHE A 145 -11.37 2.30 -11.15
CA PHE A 145 -10.16 1.50 -11.31
C PHE A 145 -10.38 0.39 -12.35
N GLU A 146 -11.61 -0.06 -12.56
CA GLU A 146 -11.96 -1.29 -13.27
C GLU A 146 -11.14 -1.51 -14.54
N SER A 147 -11.31 -0.68 -15.57
CA SER A 147 -10.64 -0.89 -16.85
C SER A 147 -9.11 -0.77 -16.75
N VAL A 148 -8.62 0.31 -16.13
CA VAL A 148 -7.19 0.64 -16.08
C VAL A 148 -6.40 -0.37 -15.26
N LEU A 149 -6.94 -0.77 -14.10
CA LEU A 149 -6.24 -1.65 -13.18
C LEU A 149 -6.08 -3.05 -13.75
N TRP A 150 -7.17 -3.65 -14.25
CA TRP A 150 -7.13 -5.02 -14.74
C TRP A 150 -6.28 -5.15 -16.01
N ILE A 151 -6.41 -4.22 -16.95
CA ILE A 151 -5.55 -4.17 -18.14
C ILE A 151 -4.08 -3.96 -17.74
N GLY A 152 -3.82 -3.12 -16.74
CA GLY A 152 -2.47 -2.88 -16.23
C GLY A 152 -1.85 -4.12 -15.60
N LEU A 153 -2.60 -4.87 -14.81
CA LEU A 153 -2.17 -6.12 -14.15
C LEU A 153 -1.85 -7.23 -15.14
N GLU A 154 -2.54 -7.28 -16.27
CA GLU A 154 -2.36 -8.28 -17.33
C GLU A 154 -1.39 -7.82 -18.44
N SER A 155 -0.74 -6.68 -18.27
CA SER A 155 0.13 -6.10 -19.30
C SER A 155 1.39 -6.93 -19.57
N CYS A 156 1.80 -7.02 -20.84
CA CYS A 156 3.13 -7.56 -21.19
C CYS A 156 4.28 -6.65 -20.72
N ASN A 157 4.01 -5.40 -20.36
CA ASN A 157 5.03 -4.47 -19.88
C ASN A 157 5.19 -4.59 -18.36
N ASP A 158 6.38 -5.01 -17.93
CA ASP A 158 6.73 -5.21 -16.52
C ASP A 158 6.53 -3.96 -15.65
N GLN A 159 6.84 -2.78 -16.17
CA GLN A 159 6.68 -1.53 -15.42
C GLN A 159 5.20 -1.22 -15.20
N VAL A 160 4.38 -1.41 -16.23
CA VAL A 160 2.93 -1.22 -16.15
C VAL A 160 2.32 -2.21 -15.16
N ARG A 161 2.69 -3.51 -15.23
CA ARG A 161 2.25 -4.50 -14.25
C ARG A 161 2.69 -4.15 -12.84
N TYR A 162 3.94 -3.71 -12.65
CA TYR A 162 4.47 -3.32 -11.35
C TYR A 162 3.68 -2.15 -10.75
N SER A 163 3.41 -1.12 -11.56
CA SER A 163 2.63 0.04 -11.13
C SER A 163 1.17 -0.35 -10.82
N ALA A 164 0.52 -1.15 -11.66
CA ALA A 164 -0.82 -1.67 -11.41
C ALA A 164 -0.88 -2.55 -10.15
N SER A 165 0.14 -3.39 -9.93
CA SER A 165 0.28 -4.20 -8.72
C SER A 165 0.42 -3.32 -7.47
N THR A 166 1.17 -2.23 -7.57
CA THR A 166 1.31 -1.24 -6.48
C THR A 166 -0.03 -0.58 -6.15
N VAL A 167 -0.84 -0.26 -7.17
CA VAL A 167 -2.20 0.27 -7.00
C VAL A 167 -3.08 -0.77 -6.29
N LEU A 168 -3.20 -1.99 -6.83
CA LEU A 168 -4.06 -3.02 -6.23
C LEU A 168 -3.67 -3.30 -4.77
N LEU A 169 -2.39 -3.54 -4.50
CA LEU A 169 -1.91 -3.84 -3.14
C LEU A 169 -2.04 -2.65 -2.18
N GLY A 170 -2.09 -1.42 -2.70
CA GLY A 170 -2.28 -0.20 -1.92
C GLY A 170 -3.73 0.07 -1.54
N PHE A 171 -4.68 -0.37 -2.38
CA PHE A 171 -6.11 -0.15 -2.21
C PHE A 171 -6.90 -1.39 -1.82
N TYR A 172 -6.24 -2.55 -1.71
CA TYR A 172 -6.90 -3.79 -1.30
C TYR A 172 -7.48 -3.68 0.13
N PRO A 173 -8.72 -4.15 0.37
CA PRO A 173 -9.65 -4.71 -0.62
C PRO A 173 -10.43 -3.60 -1.34
N LEU A 174 -10.50 -3.69 -2.68
CA LEU A 174 -11.47 -2.92 -3.45
C LEU A 174 -12.82 -3.63 -3.34
N MET A 175 -13.81 -2.98 -2.72
CA MET A 175 -15.12 -3.58 -2.44
C MET A 175 -16.18 -3.01 -3.38
N ASP A 176 -16.78 -3.87 -4.18
CA ASP A 176 -17.89 -3.51 -5.06
C ASP A 176 -19.14 -3.15 -4.22
N ASP A 177 -19.96 -2.21 -4.69
CA ASP A 177 -21.24 -1.87 -4.05
C ASP A 177 -22.36 -2.85 -4.43
N ASP A 178 -22.18 -3.63 -5.50
CA ASP A 178 -23.05 -4.73 -5.90
C ASP A 178 -22.68 -6.02 -5.16
N ASP A 179 -23.52 -6.39 -4.19
CA ASP A 179 -23.43 -7.60 -3.38
C ASP A 179 -23.17 -8.88 -4.21
N PHE A 180 -23.73 -8.97 -5.43
CA PHE A 180 -23.57 -10.13 -6.30
C PHE A 180 -22.18 -10.22 -6.95
N LYS A 181 -21.49 -9.08 -7.09
CA LYS A 181 -20.15 -8.99 -7.71
C LYS A 181 -19.02 -8.97 -6.70
N ARG A 182 -19.30 -8.66 -5.43
CA ARG A 182 -18.27 -8.55 -4.39
C ARG A 182 -17.38 -9.78 -4.29
N ASP A 183 -17.97 -10.97 -4.24
CA ASP A 183 -17.23 -12.21 -4.06
C ASP A 183 -16.35 -12.53 -5.28
N GLU A 184 -16.87 -12.29 -6.50
CA GLU A 184 -16.11 -12.43 -7.74
C GLU A 184 -14.95 -11.42 -7.81
N CYS A 185 -15.22 -10.16 -7.45
CA CYS A 185 -14.23 -9.10 -7.41
C CYS A 185 -13.09 -9.43 -6.42
N LEU A 186 -13.43 -9.90 -5.21
CA LEU A 186 -12.45 -10.32 -4.21
C LEU A 186 -11.65 -11.54 -4.67
N HIS A 187 -12.31 -12.53 -5.28
CA HIS A 187 -11.63 -13.68 -5.85
C HIS A 187 -10.62 -13.27 -6.93
N LYS A 188 -11.01 -12.35 -7.83
CA LYS A 188 -10.13 -11.82 -8.88
C LYS A 188 -8.92 -11.08 -8.28
N GLN A 189 -9.12 -10.25 -7.25
CA GLN A 189 -8.02 -9.58 -6.56
C GLN A 189 -7.03 -10.58 -5.95
N HIS A 190 -7.54 -11.64 -5.33
CA HIS A 190 -6.72 -12.69 -4.76
C HIS A 190 -5.97 -13.53 -5.81
N ALA A 191 -6.62 -13.87 -6.91
CA ALA A 191 -5.96 -14.51 -8.05
C ALA A 191 -4.82 -13.65 -8.60
N MET A 192 -5.01 -12.33 -8.68
CA MET A 192 -3.96 -11.40 -9.09
C MET A 192 -2.80 -11.33 -8.08
N MET A 193 -3.07 -11.30 -6.77
CA MET A 193 -2.00 -11.38 -5.77
C MET A 193 -1.18 -12.67 -5.89
N MET A 194 -1.85 -13.79 -6.17
CA MET A 194 -1.17 -15.06 -6.42
C MET A 194 -0.31 -15.01 -7.68
N SER A 195 -0.80 -14.35 -8.75
CA SER A 195 -0.04 -14.12 -9.98
C SER A 195 1.19 -13.25 -9.72
N MET A 196 1.07 -12.18 -8.92
CA MET A 196 2.20 -11.32 -8.56
C MET A 196 3.30 -12.05 -7.80
N LEU A 197 2.95 -12.97 -6.91
CA LEU A 197 3.93 -13.81 -6.20
C LEU A 197 4.71 -14.70 -7.18
N LYS A 198 4.07 -15.12 -8.27
CA LYS A 198 4.62 -15.99 -9.32
C LYS A 198 5.21 -15.24 -10.52
N ASP A 199 5.18 -13.91 -10.52
CA ASP A 199 5.51 -13.09 -11.68
C ASP A 199 6.98 -13.28 -12.11
N GLU A 200 7.28 -13.25 -13.41
CA GLU A 200 8.67 -13.36 -13.90
C GLU A 200 9.51 -12.12 -13.55
N CYS A 201 8.87 -10.96 -13.42
CA CYS A 201 9.50 -9.71 -13.05
C CYS A 201 9.87 -9.70 -11.57
N VAL A 202 11.17 -9.72 -11.31
CA VAL A 202 11.75 -9.74 -9.95
C VAL A 202 11.22 -8.62 -9.04
N PRO A 203 11.18 -7.32 -9.46
CA PRO A 203 10.57 -6.26 -8.67
C PRO A 203 9.12 -6.55 -8.22
N ILE A 204 8.31 -7.19 -9.07
CA ILE A 204 6.92 -7.55 -8.74
C ILE A 204 6.91 -8.64 -7.66
N ARG A 205 7.69 -9.71 -7.83
CA ARG A 205 7.80 -10.77 -6.80
C ARG A 205 8.28 -10.23 -5.46
N MET A 206 9.30 -9.37 -5.47
CA MET A 206 9.83 -8.74 -4.24
C MET A 206 8.76 -7.94 -3.51
N MET A 207 8.03 -7.09 -4.25
CA MET A 207 6.93 -6.31 -3.70
C MET A 207 5.82 -7.22 -3.17
N ALA A 208 5.39 -8.20 -3.94
CA ALA A 208 4.29 -9.11 -3.61
C ALA A 208 4.60 -9.93 -2.35
N ALA A 209 5.80 -10.52 -2.26
CA ALA A 209 6.25 -11.30 -1.10
C ALA A 209 6.08 -10.53 0.20
N LYS A 210 6.43 -9.24 0.20
CA LYS A 210 6.30 -8.37 1.38
C LYS A 210 4.88 -7.87 1.62
N LYS A 211 4.20 -7.40 0.57
CA LYS A 211 2.90 -6.73 0.68
C LYS A 211 1.76 -7.69 0.95
N VAL A 212 1.78 -8.90 0.37
CA VAL A 212 0.77 -9.93 0.65
C VAL A 212 0.84 -10.34 2.12
N LEU A 213 2.03 -10.53 2.69
CA LEU A 213 2.18 -10.82 4.12
C LEU A 213 1.69 -9.67 5.01
N LYS A 214 1.92 -8.41 4.59
CA LYS A 214 1.35 -7.24 5.29
C LYS A 214 -0.19 -7.24 5.22
N ILE A 215 -0.78 -7.52 4.06
CA ILE A 215 -2.23 -7.63 3.89
C ILE A 215 -2.78 -8.73 4.82
N LEU A 216 -2.17 -9.91 4.82
CA LEU A 216 -2.54 -11.00 5.72
C LEU A 216 -2.47 -10.58 7.20
N SER A 217 -1.46 -9.82 7.62
CA SER A 217 -1.40 -9.34 9.01
C SER A 217 -2.55 -8.40 9.38
N MET A 218 -3.04 -7.59 8.44
CA MET A 218 -4.09 -6.60 8.71
C MET A 218 -5.49 -7.21 8.56
N LEU A 219 -5.65 -8.19 7.66
CA LEU A 219 -6.94 -8.68 7.17
C LEU A 219 -7.07 -10.21 7.28
N TRP A 220 -6.37 -10.83 8.24
CA TRP A 220 -6.29 -12.29 8.38
C TRP A 220 -7.65 -13.00 8.36
N ASN A 221 -8.61 -12.50 9.14
CA ASN A 221 -9.93 -13.11 9.26
C ASN A 221 -10.85 -12.79 8.06
N PHE A 222 -10.48 -11.81 7.24
CA PHE A 222 -11.22 -11.41 6.05
C PHE A 222 -10.79 -12.21 4.82
N VAL A 223 -9.50 -12.53 4.69
CA VAL A 223 -8.99 -13.30 3.55
C VAL A 223 -9.47 -14.76 3.63
N PRO A 224 -10.02 -15.34 2.55
CA PRO A 224 -10.45 -16.73 2.53
C PRO A 224 -9.29 -17.70 2.82
N ARG A 225 -9.53 -18.71 3.66
CA ARG A 225 -8.50 -19.66 4.14
C ARG A 225 -7.74 -20.35 3.02
N ASP A 226 -8.40 -20.67 1.91
CA ASP A 226 -7.75 -21.32 0.76
C ASP A 226 -6.69 -20.42 0.10
N PHE A 227 -6.93 -19.11 0.05
CA PHE A 227 -5.95 -18.15 -0.44
C PHE A 227 -4.81 -17.95 0.57
N ILE A 228 -5.11 -17.87 1.86
CA ILE A 228 -4.07 -17.82 2.92
C ILE A 228 -3.10 -19.01 2.76
N LYS A 229 -3.64 -20.22 2.61
CA LYS A 229 -2.84 -21.42 2.41
C LYS A 229 -1.98 -21.32 1.15
N GLN A 230 -2.56 -20.93 0.01
CA GLN A 230 -1.82 -20.78 -1.24
C GLN A 230 -0.69 -19.76 -1.15
N TYR A 231 -0.94 -18.58 -0.57
CA TYR A 231 0.08 -17.55 -0.38
C TYR A 231 1.21 -18.05 0.51
N MET A 232 0.86 -18.58 1.69
CA MET A 232 1.86 -19.02 2.67
C MET A 232 2.70 -20.17 2.12
N THR A 233 2.08 -21.18 1.50
CA THR A 233 2.79 -22.30 0.86
C THR A 233 3.77 -21.79 -0.20
N PHE A 234 3.34 -20.94 -1.12
CA PHE A 234 4.22 -20.47 -2.19
C PHE A 234 5.35 -19.57 -1.68
N ILE A 235 5.05 -18.69 -0.72
CA ILE A 235 6.05 -17.83 -0.09
C ILE A 235 7.11 -18.67 0.65
N VAL A 236 6.68 -19.67 1.42
CA VAL A 236 7.57 -20.50 2.25
C VAL A 236 8.36 -21.48 1.40
N ASP A 237 7.70 -22.19 0.49
CA ASP A 237 8.35 -23.29 -0.23
C ASP A 237 9.16 -22.82 -1.43
N VAL A 238 8.72 -21.73 -2.07
CA VAL A 238 9.32 -21.19 -3.31
C VAL A 238 10.08 -19.90 -3.02
N LEU A 239 9.40 -18.83 -2.59
CA LEU A 239 10.04 -17.51 -2.55
C LEU A 239 11.15 -17.38 -1.49
N SER A 240 11.05 -18.12 -0.36
CA SER A 240 12.09 -18.12 0.67
C SER A 240 13.41 -18.73 0.19
N ARG A 241 13.39 -19.46 -0.93
CA ARG A 241 14.53 -20.11 -1.59
C ARG A 241 14.76 -19.59 -3.02
N ASP A 242 14.13 -18.48 -3.39
CA ASP A 242 14.27 -17.86 -4.72
C ASP A 242 15.75 -17.61 -5.03
N THR A 243 16.15 -17.75 -6.29
CA THR A 243 17.54 -17.53 -6.71
C THR A 243 17.98 -16.07 -6.47
N VAL A 244 17.03 -15.13 -6.51
CA VAL A 244 17.25 -13.71 -6.30
C VAL A 244 17.23 -13.34 -4.83
N VAL A 245 18.36 -12.78 -4.36
CA VAL A 245 18.56 -12.33 -2.97
C VAL A 245 17.44 -11.38 -2.51
N GLY A 246 17.04 -10.44 -3.37
CA GLY A 246 16.01 -9.45 -3.03
C GLY A 246 14.64 -10.06 -2.74
N VAL A 247 14.28 -11.15 -3.43
CA VAL A 247 13.01 -11.86 -3.20
C VAL A 247 13.05 -12.58 -1.86
N ARG A 248 14.13 -13.33 -1.59
CA ARG A 248 14.32 -13.99 -0.29
C ARG A 248 14.29 -13.00 0.86
N LEU A 249 14.99 -11.88 0.74
CA LEU A 249 14.97 -10.80 1.72
C LEU A 249 13.55 -10.27 1.97
N ALA A 250 12.78 -10.03 0.92
CA ALA A 250 11.39 -9.57 1.04
C ALA A 250 10.48 -10.54 1.79
N VAL A 251 10.72 -11.86 1.71
CA VAL A 251 10.00 -12.87 2.51
C VAL A 251 10.23 -12.65 4.00
N TYR A 252 11.48 -12.57 4.46
CA TYR A 252 11.78 -12.36 5.88
C TYR A 252 11.28 -10.99 6.37
N GLU A 253 11.41 -9.94 5.55
CA GLU A 253 10.84 -8.64 5.86
C GLU A 253 9.31 -8.66 5.99
N GLY A 254 8.62 -9.42 5.14
CA GLY A 254 7.17 -9.57 5.17
C GLY A 254 6.70 -10.42 6.36
N MET A 255 7.43 -11.47 6.72
CA MET A 255 7.08 -12.35 7.85
C MET A 255 7.10 -11.59 9.19
N ARG A 256 7.88 -10.51 9.29
CA ARG A 256 7.82 -9.59 10.45
C ARG A 256 6.42 -9.01 10.69
N TYR A 257 5.63 -8.78 9.64
CA TYR A 257 4.23 -8.33 9.81
C TYR A 257 3.33 -9.44 10.36
N ILE A 258 3.56 -10.69 9.97
CA ILE A 258 2.79 -11.84 10.45
C ILE A 258 3.03 -12.07 11.95
N ILE A 259 4.27 -11.95 12.40
CA ILE A 259 4.68 -12.24 13.79
C ILE A 259 4.00 -11.31 14.80
N THR A 260 3.71 -10.06 14.42
CA THR A 260 3.08 -9.09 15.34
C THR A 260 1.61 -9.37 15.60
N VAL A 261 0.99 -10.31 14.87
CA VAL A 261 -0.44 -10.59 14.91
C VAL A 261 -0.68 -11.99 15.45
N PRO A 262 -1.21 -12.15 16.67
CA PRO A 262 -1.36 -13.47 17.32
C PRO A 262 -2.15 -14.50 16.50
N ALA A 263 -3.21 -14.07 15.82
CA ALA A 263 -4.03 -14.95 14.97
C ALA A 263 -3.24 -15.52 13.79
N CYS A 264 -2.35 -14.72 13.19
CA CYS A 264 -1.50 -15.15 12.08
C CYS A 264 -0.34 -16.03 12.59
N LEU A 265 0.26 -15.67 13.74
CA LEU A 265 1.42 -16.34 14.29
C LEU A 265 1.18 -17.84 14.54
N ASN A 266 0.03 -18.20 15.13
CA ASN A 266 -0.31 -19.61 15.38
C ASN A 266 -0.38 -20.41 14.06
N ALA A 267 -0.91 -19.82 13.01
CA ALA A 267 -0.99 -20.46 11.69
C ALA A 267 0.36 -20.47 10.95
N ALA A 268 1.26 -19.54 11.29
CA ALA A 268 2.56 -19.37 10.65
C ALA A 268 3.70 -20.10 11.38
N GLU A 269 3.44 -20.82 12.49
CA GLU A 269 4.47 -21.53 13.26
C GLU A 269 5.32 -22.46 12.38
N HIS A 270 4.65 -23.33 11.63
CA HIS A 270 5.33 -24.28 10.76
C HIS A 270 6.11 -23.56 9.66
N ALA A 271 5.53 -22.52 9.06
CA ALA A 271 6.19 -21.68 8.07
C ALA A 271 7.49 -21.07 8.62
N LEU A 272 7.45 -20.53 9.85
CA LEU A 272 8.62 -19.96 10.52
C LEU A 272 9.71 -21.01 10.73
N LYS A 273 9.36 -22.22 11.20
CA LYS A 273 10.29 -23.35 11.34
C LYS A 273 10.96 -23.70 10.00
N CYS A 274 10.19 -23.75 8.91
CA CYS A 274 10.70 -24.10 7.59
C CYS A 274 11.70 -23.08 7.00
N ILE A 275 11.53 -21.79 7.30
CA ILE A 275 12.38 -20.74 6.73
C ILE A 275 13.52 -20.31 7.65
N ALA A 276 13.38 -20.43 8.98
CA ALA A 276 14.33 -19.86 9.94
C ALA A 276 15.76 -20.37 9.73
N ILE A 277 15.95 -21.69 9.68
CA ILE A 277 17.29 -22.31 9.51
C ILE A 277 17.92 -21.89 8.19
N ASN A 278 17.15 -21.91 7.10
CA ASN A 278 17.64 -21.49 5.79
C ASN A 278 18.02 -20.01 5.76
N GLY A 279 17.24 -19.16 6.44
CA GLY A 279 17.47 -17.72 6.52
C GLY A 279 18.73 -17.36 7.31
N ILE A 280 18.92 -17.94 8.50
CA ILE A 280 20.12 -17.66 9.32
C ILE A 280 21.40 -18.23 8.68
N ASN A 281 21.27 -19.24 7.81
CA ASN A 281 22.37 -19.86 7.08
C ASN A 281 22.44 -19.41 5.60
N ASP A 282 21.70 -18.37 5.20
CA ASP A 282 21.67 -17.91 3.81
C ASP A 282 23.08 -17.47 3.37
N LYS A 283 23.40 -17.69 2.09
CA LYS A 283 24.69 -17.30 1.50
C LYS A 283 24.90 -15.78 1.53
N ASN A 284 23.84 -14.99 1.45
CA ASN A 284 23.90 -13.54 1.43
C ASN A 284 23.69 -12.94 2.83
N GLU A 285 24.59 -12.06 3.25
CA GLU A 285 24.53 -11.45 4.58
C GLU A 285 23.23 -10.67 4.85
N ARG A 286 22.66 -10.00 3.83
CA ARG A 286 21.45 -9.19 4.02
C ARG A 286 20.24 -10.06 4.35
N VAL A 287 20.18 -11.26 3.78
CA VAL A 287 19.12 -12.22 4.10
C VAL A 287 19.31 -12.74 5.53
N ARG A 288 20.55 -13.05 5.94
CA ARG A 288 20.85 -13.45 7.33
C ARG A 288 20.47 -12.36 8.33
N VAL A 289 20.83 -11.11 8.08
CA VAL A 289 20.39 -9.95 8.90
C VAL A 289 18.86 -9.95 9.02
N SER A 290 18.14 -9.98 7.90
CA SER A 290 16.67 -9.95 7.91
C SER A 290 16.05 -11.15 8.64
N ALA A 291 16.63 -12.34 8.50
CA ALA A 291 16.19 -13.54 9.22
C ALA A 291 16.38 -13.39 10.74
N PHE A 292 17.51 -12.85 11.20
CA PHE A 292 17.72 -12.58 12.62
C PHE A 292 16.83 -11.45 13.16
N GLU A 293 16.60 -10.39 12.37
CA GLU A 293 15.61 -9.36 12.71
C GLU A 293 14.21 -9.95 12.90
N MET A 294 13.80 -10.87 12.01
CA MET A 294 12.54 -11.61 12.14
C MET A 294 12.50 -12.45 13.42
N LEU A 295 13.56 -13.21 13.71
CA LEU A 295 13.65 -14.00 14.93
C LEU A 295 13.60 -13.13 16.19
N LYS A 296 14.25 -11.96 16.21
CA LYS A 296 14.18 -11.03 17.35
C LYS A 296 12.75 -10.64 17.71
N MET A 297 11.84 -10.57 16.75
CA MET A 297 10.43 -10.26 17.02
C MET A 297 9.68 -11.39 17.76
N LEU A 298 10.20 -12.62 17.72
CA LEU A 298 9.67 -13.75 18.50
C LEU A 298 10.15 -13.70 19.95
N LYS A 299 11.32 -13.10 20.23
CA LYS A 299 11.90 -13.01 21.57
C LYS A 299 11.03 -12.10 22.46
N GLY A 300 10.44 -12.67 23.51
CA GLY A 300 9.58 -11.94 24.44
C GLY A 300 8.12 -11.78 23.98
N HIS A 301 7.72 -12.41 22.88
CA HIS A 301 6.33 -12.40 22.43
C HIS A 301 5.44 -13.13 23.46
N ARG A 302 4.29 -12.55 23.80
CA ARG A 302 3.44 -13.05 24.92
C ARG A 302 2.95 -14.49 24.73
N TYR A 303 2.82 -14.94 23.48
CA TYR A 303 2.43 -16.30 23.10
C TYR A 303 3.62 -17.26 22.90
N ILE A 304 4.84 -16.72 22.93
CA ILE A 304 6.11 -17.46 22.79
C ILE A 304 6.87 -17.34 24.12
N ARG A 305 6.44 -18.07 25.15
CA ARG A 305 7.14 -18.09 26.43
C ARG A 305 8.00 -19.35 26.55
N ASN A 306 9.21 -19.19 27.08
CA ASN A 306 10.01 -20.30 27.61
C ASN A 306 9.44 -20.73 28.98
N SER A 307 8.16 -21.11 29.02
CA SER A 307 7.44 -21.62 30.20
C SER A 307 6.87 -23.00 29.87
N SER A 308 6.81 -23.87 30.87
CA SER A 308 6.31 -25.25 30.77
C SER A 308 4.89 -25.36 30.18
N ASN A 309 4.11 -24.27 30.21
CA ASN A 309 2.72 -24.20 29.72
C ASN A 309 2.54 -23.31 28.46
N SER A 310 3.62 -22.95 27.75
CA SER A 310 3.52 -22.22 26.48
C SER A 310 3.42 -23.20 25.30
N PHE A 311 2.41 -23.00 24.44
CA PHE A 311 2.22 -23.79 23.21
C PHE A 311 3.32 -23.55 22.15
N PHE A 312 4.06 -22.44 22.26
CA PHE A 312 5.08 -22.02 21.29
C PHE A 312 6.34 -21.60 22.09
N LYS A 313 7.50 -22.22 21.87
CA LYS A 313 8.78 -21.77 22.45
C LYS A 313 9.65 -21.18 21.35
N PHE A 314 10.44 -20.17 21.69
CA PHE A 314 11.34 -19.50 20.73
C PHE A 314 12.29 -20.51 20.06
N PHE A 315 12.82 -21.44 20.85
CA PHE A 315 13.73 -22.49 20.39
C PHE A 315 13.06 -23.62 19.61
N ASP A 316 11.72 -23.66 19.57
CA ASP A 316 11.01 -24.59 18.69
C ASP A 316 11.09 -24.09 17.22
N VAL A 317 11.20 -22.78 17.00
CA VAL A 317 11.34 -22.18 15.65
C VAL A 317 12.75 -22.35 15.11
N VAL A 318 13.75 -22.07 15.94
CA VAL A 318 15.16 -22.30 15.63
C VAL A 318 15.90 -22.75 16.89
N PRO A 319 16.51 -23.95 16.90
CA PRO A 319 17.27 -24.42 18.06
C PRO A 319 18.39 -23.45 18.44
N MET A 320 18.69 -23.33 19.74
CA MET A 320 19.76 -22.43 20.21
C MET A 320 21.12 -22.83 19.62
N GLU A 321 21.33 -24.13 19.47
CA GLU A 321 22.52 -24.75 18.91
C GLU A 321 22.80 -24.25 17.49
N GLU A 322 21.76 -24.09 16.66
CA GLU A 322 21.87 -23.53 15.30
C GLU A 322 22.27 -22.05 15.32
N VAL A 323 21.71 -21.27 16.25
CA VAL A 323 22.06 -19.86 16.42
C VAL A 323 23.51 -19.69 16.89
N LEU A 324 23.95 -20.51 17.86
CA LEU A 324 25.33 -20.50 18.37
C LEU A 324 26.33 -20.99 17.30
N ALA A 325 26.00 -22.07 16.59
CA ALA A 325 26.81 -22.56 15.48
C ALA A 325 26.96 -21.48 14.41
N ARG A 326 25.90 -20.70 14.14
CA ARG A 326 26.00 -19.55 13.24
C ARG A 326 26.88 -18.44 13.76
N LEU A 327 26.75 -18.06 15.03
CA LEU A 327 27.62 -17.05 15.64
C LEU A 327 29.10 -17.42 15.54
N GLN A 328 29.44 -18.71 15.75
CA GLN A 328 30.81 -19.21 15.73
C GLN A 328 31.49 -19.01 14.37
N VAL A 329 30.75 -19.17 13.27
CA VAL A 329 31.30 -19.10 11.90
C VAL A 329 30.99 -17.78 11.18
N GLU A 330 30.12 -16.93 11.74
CA GLU A 330 29.71 -15.68 11.10
C GLU A 330 30.87 -14.69 11.06
N VAL A 331 31.14 -14.13 9.88
CA VAL A 331 32.21 -13.14 9.66
C VAL A 331 31.68 -11.72 9.58
N SER A 332 30.39 -11.54 9.24
CA SER A 332 29.78 -10.23 9.08
C SER A 332 29.41 -9.63 10.44
N GLU A 333 30.02 -8.51 10.78
CA GLU A 333 29.74 -7.77 12.02
C GLU A 333 28.28 -7.32 12.09
N SER A 334 27.69 -6.99 10.94
CA SER A 334 26.27 -6.62 10.86
C SER A 334 25.36 -7.76 11.31
N VAL A 335 25.65 -9.00 10.92
CA VAL A 335 24.90 -10.18 11.33
C VAL A 335 25.16 -10.50 12.81
N ARG A 336 26.40 -10.41 13.27
CA ARG A 336 26.75 -10.64 14.69
C ARG A 336 25.98 -9.71 15.63
N ARG A 337 25.81 -8.43 15.27
CA ARG A 337 24.99 -7.46 16.02
C ARG A 337 23.53 -7.87 16.14
N GLU A 338 23.00 -8.62 15.20
CA GLU A 338 21.64 -9.15 15.25
C GLU A 338 21.54 -10.43 16.09
N ILE A 339 22.58 -11.27 16.09
CA ILE A 339 22.63 -12.54 16.83
C ILE A 339 22.81 -12.33 18.34
N VAL A 340 23.73 -11.46 18.75
CA VAL A 340 24.10 -11.27 20.17
C VAL A 340 22.88 -10.96 21.06
N PRO A 341 21.97 -10.04 20.68
CA PRO A 341 20.77 -9.76 21.45
C PRO A 341 19.75 -10.89 21.49
N LEU A 342 19.89 -11.96 20.69
CA LEU A 342 19.03 -13.14 20.80
C LEU A 342 19.52 -14.07 21.92
N ILE A 343 20.83 -14.28 22.00
CA ILE A 343 21.46 -15.20 22.96
C ILE A 343 21.54 -14.57 24.35
N PHE A 344 22.02 -13.34 24.43
CA PHE A 344 22.26 -12.65 25.69
C PHE A 344 21.10 -11.71 26.03
N LYS A 345 20.92 -11.40 27.32
CA LYS A 345 19.83 -10.55 27.80
C LYS A 345 20.07 -9.09 27.46
#